data_AF-A0A2H0DKA9-F1
#
_entry.id   AF-A0A2H0DKA9-F1
#
_cell.length_a   1.000
_cell.length_b   1.000
_cell.length_c   1.000
_cell.angle_alpha   90.00
_cell.angle_beta   90.00
_cell.angle_gamma   90.00
#
_symmetry.space_group_name_H-M   'P 1'
#
loop_
_entity.id
_entity.type
_entity.pdbx_description
1 polymer ?
#
loop_
_entity_poly.entity_id
_entity_poly.type
_entity_poly.pdbx_seq_one_letter_code
_entity_poly.pdbx_strand_id
1 'polypeptide(L)'
;MRELLRVWKDRRGRQHEGMIVVAIIGILAAIAMPKFAELIRKSNEGATKGNLGAVRSALSIFYGDTRGVYPAHPALLTLEGRYLAELPKAKTPQYHPDSNAVVLGLGKSDLNDQGGWLFIADPADEDYGTMFVNCTHTDSKGVRWFAY
;
A
#
# COMPACT_ATOMS: atom_id res chain seq x y z
N MET A 1 25.18 -0.65 60.48
CA MET A 1 23.70 -0.63 60.49
C MET A 1 23.09 0.46 59.60
N ARG A 2 23.54 1.73 59.67
CA ARG A 2 22.94 2.86 58.91
C ARG A 2 23.13 2.79 57.39
N GLU A 3 24.23 2.21 56.89
CA GLU A 3 24.47 2.07 55.44
C GLU A 3 23.59 1.00 54.78
N LEU A 4 23.35 -0.13 55.46
CA LEU A 4 22.46 -1.19 54.96
C LEU A 4 21.01 -0.71 54.84
N LEU A 5 20.55 0.14 55.77
CA LEU A 5 19.23 0.75 55.72
C LEU A 5 19.10 1.79 54.59
N ARG A 6 20.17 2.51 54.22
CA ARG A 6 20.19 3.38 53.04
C ARG A 6 20.09 2.59 51.75
N VAL A 7 20.90 1.54 51.59
CA VAL A 7 20.87 0.66 50.40
C VAL A 7 19.52 -0.04 50.24
N TRP A 8 18.88 -0.45 51.34
CA TRP A 8 17.53 -1.04 51.31
C TRP A 8 16.41 -0.03 51.03
N LYS A 9 16.55 1.22 51.47
CA LYS A 9 15.58 2.29 51.18
C LYS A 9 15.69 2.73 49.70
N ASP A 10 16.90 2.80 49.18
CA ASP A 10 17.24 3.07 47.78
C ASP A 10 16.76 1.95 46.82
N ARG A 11 16.95 0.68 47.20
CA ARG A 11 16.44 -0.47 46.44
C ARG A 11 14.93 -0.53 46.36
N ARG A 12 14.21 -0.11 47.41
CA ARG A 12 12.75 -0.04 47.40
C ARG A 12 12.28 1.09 46.48
N GLY A 13 12.83 2.30 46.62
CA GLY A 13 12.57 3.46 45.75
C GLY A 13 12.56 3.11 44.26
N ARG A 14 13.61 2.42 43.80
CA ARG A 14 13.77 2.00 42.40
C ARG A 14 12.66 1.09 41.87
N GLN A 15 12.03 0.26 42.72
CA GLN A 15 10.95 -0.63 42.26
C GLN A 15 9.69 0.17 41.93
N HIS A 16 9.38 1.20 42.72
CA HIS A 16 8.18 2.02 42.54
C HIS A 16 8.28 2.92 41.32
N GLU A 17 9.46 3.53 41.13
CA GLU A 17 9.77 4.41 40.01
C GLU A 17 9.66 3.65 38.67
N GLY A 18 10.19 2.43 38.59
CA GLY A 18 10.06 1.58 37.40
C GLY A 18 8.61 1.17 37.10
N MET A 19 7.80 0.87 38.12
CA MET A 19 6.39 0.52 37.94
C MET A 19 5.57 1.70 37.40
N ILE A 20 5.81 2.92 37.89
CA ILE A 20 5.14 4.13 37.40
C ILE A 20 5.52 4.38 35.93
N VAL A 21 6.79 4.22 35.57
CA VAL A 21 7.25 4.40 34.19
C VAL A 21 6.57 3.40 33.24
N VAL A 22 6.55 2.11 33.60
CA VAL A 22 5.89 1.08 32.78
C VAL A 22 4.39 1.33 32.66
N ALA A 23 3.73 1.78 33.73
CA ALA A 23 2.31 2.12 33.71
C ALA A 23 2.00 3.27 32.74
N ILE A 24 2.80 4.35 32.77
CA ILE A 24 2.62 5.51 31.87
C ILE A 24 2.87 5.11 30.42
N ILE A 25 3.95 4.36 30.14
CA ILE A 25 4.26 3.88 28.78
C ILE A 25 3.13 2.98 28.26
N GLY A 26 2.55 2.12 29.12
CA GLY A 26 1.42 1.27 28.76
C GLY A 26 0.18 2.07 28.32
N ILE A 27 -0.15 3.14 29.05
CA ILE A 27 -1.29 4.01 28.71
C ILE A 27 -1.03 4.75 27.39
N LEU A 28 0.17 5.31 27.21
CA LEU A 28 0.54 6.01 25.99
C LEU A 28 0.52 5.06 24.77
N ALA A 29 1.05 3.84 24.94
CA ALA A 29 1.04 2.82 23.89
C ALA A 29 -0.39 2.42 23.50
N ALA A 30 -1.28 2.22 24.48
CA ALA A 30 -2.67 1.86 24.22
C ALA A 30 -3.42 2.89 23.36
N ILE A 31 -3.14 4.18 23.55
CA ILE A 31 -3.73 5.27 22.75
C ILE A 31 -3.05 5.37 21.37
N ALA A 32 -1.74 5.17 21.29
CA ALA A 32 -0.97 5.38 20.07
C ALA A 32 -1.13 4.25 19.03
N MET A 33 -1.23 2.99 19.48
CA MET A 33 -1.31 1.81 18.60
C MET A 33 -2.44 1.85 17.55
N PRO A 34 -3.71 2.14 17.90
CA PRO A 34 -4.78 2.15 16.89
C PRO A 34 -4.57 3.25 15.84
N LYS A 35 -4.08 4.43 16.26
CA LYS A 35 -3.77 5.53 15.35
C LYS A 35 -2.62 5.18 14.41
N PHE A 36 -1.59 4.50 14.92
CA PHE A 36 -0.47 4.05 14.09
C PHE A 36 -0.93 3.03 13.04
N ALA A 37 -1.77 2.07 13.40
CA ALA A 37 -2.34 1.11 12.44
C ALA A 37 -3.12 1.80 11.31
N GLU A 38 -3.93 2.82 11.64
CA GLU A 38 -4.66 3.60 10.63
C GLU A 38 -3.73 4.39 9.70
N LEU A 39 -2.64 4.96 10.23
CA LEU A 39 -1.64 5.66 9.43
C LEU A 39 -0.91 4.73 8.46
N ILE A 40 -0.56 3.51 8.89
CA ILE A 40 0.03 2.51 8.00
C ILE A 40 -0.95 2.14 6.88
N ARG A 41 -2.23 1.97 7.20
CA ARG A 41 -3.26 1.72 6.18
C ARG A 41 -3.30 2.86 5.17
N LYS A 42 -3.47 4.12 5.61
CA LYS A 42 -3.50 5.30 4.73
C LYS A 42 -2.22 5.46 3.90
N SER A 43 -1.06 5.13 4.48
CA SER A 43 0.22 5.14 3.77
C SER A 43 0.25 4.12 2.62
N ASN A 44 -0.22 2.89 2.87
CA ASN A 44 -0.32 1.88 1.81
C ASN A 44 -1.35 2.29 0.74
N GLU A 45 -2.47 2.90 1.14
CA GLU A 45 -3.46 3.41 0.19
C GLU A 45 -2.88 4.51 -0.71
N GLY A 46 -2.11 5.43 -0.12
CA GLY A 46 -1.39 6.46 -0.87
C GLY A 46 -0.34 5.88 -1.82
N ALA A 47 0.39 4.84 -1.37
CA ALA A 47 1.36 4.14 -2.20
C ALA A 47 0.70 3.51 -3.43
N THR A 48 -0.44 2.84 -3.29
CA THR A 48 -1.18 2.26 -4.43
C THR A 48 -1.60 3.31 -5.45
N LYS A 49 -2.11 4.46 -4.98
CA LYS A 49 -2.52 5.56 -5.86
C LYS A 49 -1.32 6.18 -6.58
N GLY A 50 -0.21 6.38 -5.89
CA GLY A 50 1.05 6.84 -6.48
C GLY A 50 1.59 5.85 -7.52
N ASN A 51 1.59 4.56 -7.19
CA ASN A 51 2.02 3.48 -8.07
C ASN A 51 1.15 3.39 -9.32
N LEU A 52 -0.18 3.48 -9.17
CA LEU A 52 -1.11 3.52 -10.29
C LEU A 52 -0.85 4.72 -11.20
N GLY A 53 -0.63 5.90 -10.63
CA GLY A 53 -0.26 7.10 -11.38
C GLY A 53 1.05 6.94 -12.16
N ALA A 54 2.07 6.33 -11.54
CA ALA A 54 3.35 6.03 -12.20
C ALA A 54 3.17 5.07 -13.39
N VAL A 55 2.39 4.00 -13.21
CA VAL A 55 2.11 3.03 -14.29
C VAL A 55 1.32 3.68 -15.42
N ARG A 56 0.28 4.46 -15.11
CA ARG A 56 -0.50 5.19 -16.12
C ARG A 56 0.35 6.20 -16.88
N SER A 57 1.24 6.93 -16.20
CA SER A 57 2.19 7.82 -16.86
C SER A 57 3.13 7.07 -17.80
N ALA A 58 3.66 5.91 -17.38
CA ALA A 58 4.51 5.07 -18.22
C ALA A 58 3.77 4.55 -19.46
N LEU A 59 2.50 4.15 -19.30
CA LEU A 59 1.62 3.76 -20.40
C LEU A 59 1.39 4.90 -21.39
N SER A 60 1.15 6.12 -20.92
CA SER A 60 1.00 7.29 -21.80
C SER A 60 2.27 7.62 -22.59
N ILE A 61 3.45 7.47 -21.98
CA ILE A 61 4.73 7.65 -22.69
C ILE A 61 4.91 6.55 -23.75
N PHE A 62 4.67 5.29 -23.39
CA PHE A 62 4.73 4.16 -24.33
C PHE A 62 3.80 4.37 -25.53
N TYR A 63 2.58 4.86 -25.28
CA TYR A 63 1.60 5.17 -26.31
C TYR A 63 2.12 6.23 -27.29
N GLY A 64 2.76 7.28 -26.78
CA GLY A 64 3.41 8.31 -27.59
C GLY A 64 4.55 7.75 -28.46
N ASP A 65 5.41 6.91 -27.88
CA ASP A 65 6.57 6.33 -28.57
C ASP A 65 6.16 5.29 -29.63
N THR A 66 5.04 4.59 -29.41
CA THR A 66 4.56 3.49 -30.28
C THR A 66 3.51 3.98 -31.29
N ARG A 67 3.47 5.28 -31.59
CA ARG A 67 2.55 5.89 -32.56
C ARG A 67 1.07 5.59 -32.27
N GLY A 68 0.69 5.63 -31.00
CA GLY A 68 -0.71 5.50 -30.57
C GLY A 68 -1.17 4.06 -30.33
N VAL A 69 -0.24 3.16 -30.00
CA VAL A 69 -0.55 1.77 -29.64
C VAL A 69 -0.12 1.51 -28.21
N TYR A 70 -1.04 1.01 -27.38
CA TYR A 70 -0.72 0.58 -26.01
C TYR A 70 -0.01 -0.79 -26.02
N PRO A 71 0.78 -1.10 -24.98
CA PRO A 71 1.47 -2.38 -24.94
C PRO A 71 0.46 -3.53 -24.80
N ALA A 72 0.74 -4.66 -25.46
CA ALA A 72 -0.07 -5.88 -25.29
C ALA A 72 -0.03 -6.43 -23.84
N HIS A 73 1.04 -6.11 -23.10
CA HIS A 73 1.16 -6.41 -21.67
C HIS A 73 2.00 -5.32 -20.97
N PRO A 74 1.62 -4.88 -19.75
CA PRO A 74 2.38 -3.91 -18.96
C PRO A 74 3.83 -4.31 -18.60
N ALA A 75 4.23 -5.56 -18.84
CA ALA A 75 5.60 -6.02 -18.59
C ALA A 75 6.58 -5.35 -19.56
N LEU A 76 6.09 -4.94 -20.75
CA LEU A 76 6.87 -4.19 -21.73
C LEU A 76 7.30 -2.80 -21.21
N LEU A 77 6.61 -2.24 -20.21
CA LEU A 77 7.01 -0.98 -19.58
C LEU A 77 8.33 -1.11 -18.80
N THR A 78 8.63 -2.31 -18.32
CA THR A 78 9.85 -2.60 -17.56
C THR A 78 11.00 -3.11 -18.42
N LEU A 79 10.73 -3.38 -19.70
CA LEU A 79 11.74 -3.88 -20.62
C LEU A 79 12.84 -2.83 -20.79
N GLU A 80 14.09 -3.24 -20.54
CA GLU A 80 15.28 -2.37 -20.60
C GLU A 80 15.24 -1.16 -19.64
N GLY A 81 14.30 -1.13 -18.69
CA GLY A 81 14.17 -0.06 -17.70
C GLY A 81 13.79 1.31 -18.29
N ARG A 82 13.29 1.36 -19.54
CA ARG A 82 13.02 2.64 -20.23
C ARG A 82 11.88 3.45 -19.63
N TYR A 83 10.76 2.81 -19.29
CA TYR A 83 9.58 3.52 -18.78
C TYR A 83 9.39 3.32 -17.27
N LEU A 84 9.66 2.11 -16.78
CA LEU A 84 9.65 1.76 -15.37
C LEU A 84 10.84 0.85 -15.05
N ALA A 85 11.41 0.99 -13.86
CA ALA A 85 12.43 0.04 -13.37
C ALA A 85 11.81 -1.33 -13.03
N GLU A 86 10.63 -1.33 -12.41
CA GLU A 86 9.83 -2.51 -12.13
C GLU A 86 8.35 -2.15 -12.12
N LEU A 87 7.47 -3.15 -12.25
CA LEU A 87 6.04 -2.93 -12.11
C LEU A 87 5.71 -2.83 -10.62
N PRO A 88 5.27 -1.66 -10.12
CA PRO A 88 5.04 -1.48 -8.71
C PRO A 88 3.86 -2.32 -8.23
N LYS A 89 3.84 -2.64 -6.93
CA LYS A 89 2.76 -3.41 -6.32
C LYS A 89 1.54 -2.54 -6.04
N ALA A 90 0.35 -3.06 -6.32
CA ALA A 90 -0.88 -2.56 -5.74
C ALA A 90 -0.99 -3.07 -4.30
N LYS A 91 -1.28 -2.14 -3.39
CA LYS A 91 -1.49 -2.41 -1.97
C LYS A 91 -2.94 -2.10 -1.61
N THR A 92 -3.75 -3.13 -1.43
CA THR A 92 -5.13 -2.99 -0.97
C THR A 92 -5.20 -3.58 0.44
N PRO A 93 -4.69 -2.84 1.45
CA PRO A 93 -4.57 -3.35 2.81
C PRO A 93 -5.94 -3.81 3.32
N GLN A 94 -5.95 -4.82 4.20
CA GLN A 94 -7.15 -5.48 4.73
C GLN A 94 -7.82 -6.50 3.80
N TYR A 95 -7.61 -6.41 2.48
CA TYR A 95 -8.34 -7.25 1.52
C TYR A 95 -7.42 -8.24 0.81
N HIS A 96 -6.33 -7.75 0.21
CA HIS A 96 -5.42 -8.58 -0.59
C HIS A 96 -3.96 -8.32 -0.20
N PRO A 97 -3.07 -9.32 -0.34
CA PRO A 97 -1.63 -9.12 -0.22
C PRO A 97 -1.10 -8.11 -1.25
N ASP A 98 0.01 -7.45 -0.92
CA ASP A 98 0.74 -6.59 -1.85
C ASP A 98 1.15 -7.41 -3.10
N SER A 99 0.60 -7.04 -4.26
CA SER A 99 0.77 -7.80 -5.51
C SER A 99 1.05 -6.88 -6.69
N ASN A 100 1.94 -7.29 -7.58
CA ASN A 100 2.14 -6.68 -8.90
C ASN A 100 1.59 -7.58 -10.03
N ALA A 101 0.83 -8.62 -9.70
CA ALA A 101 0.20 -9.46 -10.70
C ALA A 101 -0.74 -8.62 -11.59
N VAL A 102 -0.77 -8.94 -12.88
CA VAL A 102 -1.60 -8.27 -13.88
C VAL A 102 -2.58 -9.27 -14.44
N VAL A 103 -3.86 -8.92 -14.39
CA VAL A 103 -4.92 -9.56 -15.17
C VAL A 103 -5.05 -8.75 -16.46
N LEU A 104 -4.96 -9.42 -17.61
CA LEU A 104 -5.32 -8.82 -18.88
C LEU A 104 -6.83 -8.99 -19.08
N GLY A 105 -7.55 -7.87 -19.07
CA GLY A 105 -8.98 -7.83 -19.30
C GLY A 105 -9.32 -7.36 -20.71
N LEU A 106 -10.49 -7.79 -21.17
CA LEU A 106 -11.21 -7.22 -22.30
C LEU A 106 -12.13 -6.07 -21.88
N GLY A 107 -12.38 -5.92 -20.57
CA GLY A 107 -13.11 -4.79 -20.02
C GLY A 107 -13.10 -4.79 -18.49
N LYS A 108 -13.69 -3.77 -17.86
CA LYS A 108 -13.80 -3.68 -16.39
C LYS A 108 -14.57 -4.84 -15.75
N SER A 109 -15.40 -5.56 -16.50
CA SER A 109 -16.10 -6.77 -16.01
C SER A 109 -15.15 -7.89 -15.60
N ASP A 110 -13.89 -7.86 -16.07
CA ASP A 110 -12.89 -8.90 -15.77
C ASP A 110 -12.17 -8.67 -14.44
N LEU A 111 -12.59 -7.66 -13.66
CA LEU A 111 -12.22 -7.52 -12.25
C LEU A 111 -12.57 -8.82 -11.51
N ASN A 112 -11.55 -9.50 -10.99
CA ASN A 112 -11.71 -10.78 -10.29
C ASN A 112 -11.37 -10.70 -8.79
N ASP A 113 -11.12 -9.48 -8.30
CA ASP A 113 -10.87 -9.20 -6.89
C ASP A 113 -9.74 -10.06 -6.30
N GLN A 114 -8.64 -10.26 -7.03
CA GLN A 114 -7.46 -10.98 -6.55
C GLN A 114 -6.33 -10.04 -6.07
N GLY A 115 -6.57 -8.73 -6.06
CA GLY A 115 -5.53 -7.72 -5.86
C GLY A 115 -4.64 -7.57 -7.10
N GLY A 116 -3.58 -6.76 -6.96
CA GLY A 116 -2.74 -6.41 -8.10
C GLY A 116 -3.46 -5.46 -9.06
N TRP A 117 -3.28 -5.71 -10.36
CA TRP A 117 -3.69 -4.82 -11.42
C TRP A 117 -4.59 -5.50 -12.45
N LEU A 118 -5.51 -4.74 -13.00
CA LEU A 118 -6.27 -5.10 -14.20
C LEU A 118 -5.84 -4.14 -15.31
N PHE A 119 -5.36 -4.67 -16.43
CA PHE A 119 -5.00 -3.90 -17.61
C PHE A 119 -5.95 -4.23 -18.74
N ILE A 120 -6.59 -3.22 -19.33
CA ILE A 120 -7.49 -3.42 -20.46
C ILE A 120 -6.69 -3.45 -21.75
N ALA A 121 -6.54 -4.64 -22.32
CA ALA A 121 -5.71 -4.89 -23.50
C ALA A 121 -6.53 -4.94 -24.80
N ASP A 122 -7.86 -4.87 -24.73
CA ASP A 122 -8.75 -4.89 -25.89
C ASP A 122 -8.86 -3.51 -26.54
N PRO A 123 -8.41 -3.32 -27.80
CA PRO A 123 -8.57 -2.06 -28.53
C PRO A 123 -10.02 -1.65 -28.80
N ALA A 124 -10.99 -2.55 -28.64
CA ALA A 124 -12.41 -2.26 -28.81
C ALA A 124 -13.09 -1.68 -27.57
N ASP A 125 -12.45 -1.78 -26.39
CA ASP A 125 -13.00 -1.28 -25.12
C ASP A 125 -12.69 0.21 -24.94
N GLU A 126 -13.61 0.94 -24.29
CA GLU A 126 -13.46 2.38 -24.04
C GLU A 126 -12.29 2.71 -23.09
N ASP A 127 -11.94 1.77 -22.21
CA ASP A 127 -10.83 1.88 -21.28
C ASP A 127 -9.53 1.27 -21.83
N TYR A 128 -9.44 0.99 -23.14
CA TYR A 128 -8.25 0.42 -23.78
C TYR A 128 -6.95 1.13 -23.35
N GLY A 129 -5.98 0.35 -22.90
CA GLY A 129 -4.69 0.85 -22.42
C GLY A 129 -4.70 1.42 -21.01
N THR A 130 -5.83 1.35 -20.32
CA THR A 130 -5.95 1.83 -18.93
C THR A 130 -5.65 0.71 -17.95
N MET A 131 -4.93 1.08 -16.89
CA MET A 131 -4.68 0.23 -15.74
C MET A 131 -5.64 0.57 -14.60
N PHE A 132 -6.16 -0.44 -13.92
CA PHE A 132 -7.03 -0.34 -12.75
C PHE A 132 -6.47 -1.17 -11.59
N VAL A 133 -6.84 -0.82 -10.37
CA VAL A 133 -6.60 -1.69 -9.21
C VAL A 133 -7.59 -2.85 -9.27
N ASN A 134 -7.09 -4.09 -9.27
CA ASN A 134 -7.93 -5.29 -9.37
C ASN A 134 -8.53 -5.65 -8.00
N CYS A 135 -9.39 -4.78 -7.49
CA CYS A 135 -10.04 -4.96 -6.20
C CYS A 135 -11.40 -4.25 -6.19
N THR A 136 -12.43 -4.94 -5.70
CA THR A 136 -13.81 -4.45 -5.63
C THR A 136 -14.16 -3.80 -4.29
N HIS A 137 -13.29 -3.97 -3.30
CA HIS A 137 -13.41 -3.37 -1.98
C HIS A 137 -13.12 -1.86 -1.98
N THR A 138 -13.41 -1.22 -0.84
CA THR A 138 -13.24 0.22 -0.65
C THR A 138 -11.99 0.59 0.16
N ASP A 139 -11.44 1.78 -0.08
CA ASP A 139 -10.39 2.36 0.75
C ASP A 139 -10.92 2.96 2.07
N SER A 140 -10.05 3.65 2.82
CA SER A 140 -10.40 4.33 4.07
C SER A 140 -11.48 5.39 3.97
N LYS A 141 -11.80 5.86 2.77
CA LYS A 141 -12.79 6.90 2.50
C LYS A 141 -14.08 6.32 1.90
N GLY A 142 -14.18 5.00 1.73
CA GLY A 142 -15.34 4.35 1.12
C GLY A 142 -15.34 4.36 -0.41
N VAL A 143 -14.22 4.71 -1.05
CA VAL A 143 -14.10 4.70 -2.52
C VAL A 143 -13.61 3.35 -2.99
N ARG A 144 -14.27 2.75 -3.98
CA ARG A 144 -13.86 1.46 -4.55
C ARG A 144 -12.49 1.55 -5.22
N TRP A 145 -11.66 0.53 -5.02
CA TRP A 145 -10.28 0.53 -5.53
C TRP A 145 -10.17 0.68 -7.05
N PHE A 146 -10.99 -0.04 -7.81
CA PHE A 146 -10.99 0.06 -9.27
C PHE A 146 -11.49 1.42 -9.80
N ALA A 147 -12.06 2.29 -8.96
CA ALA A 147 -12.57 3.60 -9.37
C ALA A 147 -11.48 4.69 -9.38
N TYR A 148 -10.28 4.39 -8.85
CA TYR A 148 -9.10 5.25 -8.94
C TYR A 148 -8.46 5.16 -10.31
#